data_AF-A0AAV4CHH8-F1
#
_entry.id   AF-A0AAV4CHH8-F1
#
_cell.length_a   1.000
_cell.length_b   1.000
_cell.length_c   1.000
_cell.angle_alpha   90.00
_cell.angle_beta   90.00
_cell.angle_gamma   90.00
#
_symmetry.space_group_name_H-M   'P 1'
#
loop_
_entity.id
_entity.type
_entity.pdbx_description
1 polymer ?
#
loop_
_entity_poly.entity_id
_entity_poly.type
_entity_poly.pdbx_seq_one_letter_code
_entity_poly.pdbx_strand_id
1 'polypeptide(L)'
;ICDPYKSSKCVEKNSFVDCDVEKSFCPTIDKPGVLHLNMTFPEIQIPSEEDTYYCMTFDLPSDQDYHILANEPIVDNMEVFHHAFVFACEEENPIELSQPTPCSAEIKASCRSIVGLWAVIYPGVCFGEDAGFRFGKSGFKRVRLEASMRR
;
A
#
# COMPACT_ATOMS: atom_id res chain seq x y z
N ILE A 1 -25.91 18.22 -3.94
CA ILE A 1 -26.05 16.87 -3.38
C ILE A 1 -27.10 16.94 -2.28
N CYS A 2 -28.16 16.14 -2.38
CA CYS A 2 -29.29 16.10 -1.44
C CYS A 2 -29.11 14.93 -0.46
N ASP A 3 -29.39 15.15 0.83
CA ASP A 3 -29.22 14.18 1.91
C ASP A 3 -30.53 13.97 2.71
N PRO A 4 -30.91 12.74 3.12
CA PRO A 4 -30.26 11.45 2.91
C PRO A 4 -30.18 11.06 1.43
N TYR A 5 -29.00 10.63 0.96
CA TYR A 5 -28.72 10.33 -0.46
C TYR A 5 -29.80 9.45 -1.13
N LYS A 6 -30.21 8.37 -0.44
CA LYS A 6 -31.19 7.38 -0.92
C LYS A 6 -32.64 7.71 -0.57
N SER A 7 -32.93 8.88 0.00
CA SER A 7 -34.31 9.25 0.34
C SER A 7 -35.11 9.54 -0.93
N SER A 8 -36.40 9.20 -0.93
CA SER A 8 -37.30 9.42 -2.08
C SER A 8 -37.35 10.89 -2.55
N LYS A 9 -37.09 11.84 -1.65
CA LYS A 9 -37.01 13.28 -1.95
C LYS A 9 -35.70 13.69 -2.65
N CYS A 10 -34.68 12.84 -2.57
CA CYS A 10 -33.33 13.12 -3.07
C CYS A 10 -32.94 12.31 -4.30
N VAL A 11 -33.59 11.18 -4.61
CA VAL A 11 -33.24 10.31 -5.76
C VAL A 11 -33.16 11.07 -7.08
N GLU A 12 -34.23 11.77 -7.47
CA GLU A 12 -34.25 12.55 -8.72
C GLU A 12 -33.27 13.73 -8.68
N LYS A 13 -33.12 14.36 -7.50
CA LYS A 13 -32.18 15.48 -7.32
C LYS A 13 -30.73 15.04 -7.38
N ASN A 14 -30.43 13.77 -7.10
CA ASN A 14 -29.09 13.21 -7.14
C ASN A 14 -28.82 12.44 -8.45
N SER A 15 -29.76 12.40 -9.41
CA SER A 15 -29.61 11.63 -10.66
C SER A 15 -28.47 12.09 -11.57
N PHE A 16 -27.92 13.29 -11.32
CA PHE A 16 -26.74 13.81 -12.01
C PHE A 16 -25.43 13.26 -11.45
N VAL A 17 -25.47 12.64 -10.26
CA VAL A 17 -24.32 12.00 -9.62
C VAL A 17 -24.37 10.52 -9.99
N ASP A 18 -23.44 10.12 -10.84
CA ASP A 18 -23.17 8.71 -11.09
C ASP A 18 -22.15 8.22 -10.04
N CYS A 19 -22.65 7.55 -9.01
CA CYS A 19 -21.82 6.91 -7.99
C CYS A 19 -21.24 5.57 -8.46
N ASP A 20 -21.65 5.07 -9.64
CA ASP A 20 -21.14 3.82 -10.22
C ASP A 20 -19.86 4.05 -11.05
N VAL A 21 -19.39 5.30 -11.17
CA VAL A 21 -18.09 5.62 -11.77
C VAL A 21 -16.97 5.43 -10.76
N GLU A 22 -16.80 4.22 -10.23
CA GLU A 22 -15.48 3.80 -9.76
C GLU A 22 -14.62 3.52 -10.99
N LYS A 23 -14.13 4.59 -11.64
CA LYS A 23 -12.97 4.43 -12.52
C LYS A 23 -11.86 3.84 -11.65
N SER A 24 -11.37 2.65 -12.03
CA SER A 24 -10.16 2.06 -11.46
C SER A 24 -9.13 3.17 -11.30
N PHE A 25 -8.67 3.40 -10.07
CA PHE A 25 -7.78 4.52 -9.77
C PHE A 25 -6.47 4.41 -10.58
N CYS A 26 -6.11 3.19 -10.98
CA CYS A 26 -4.98 2.90 -11.83
C CYS A 26 -5.32 1.86 -12.90
N PRO A 27 -5.76 2.27 -14.09
CA PRO A 27 -6.10 1.36 -15.19
C PRO A 27 -4.95 0.45 -15.64
N THR A 28 -3.71 0.84 -15.33
CA THR A 28 -2.52 0.04 -15.64
C THR A 28 -2.46 -1.27 -14.84
N ILE A 29 -3.04 -1.33 -13.63
CA ILE A 29 -3.04 -2.53 -12.80
C ILE A 29 -3.73 -3.70 -13.50
N ASP A 30 -4.80 -3.42 -14.24
CA ASP A 30 -5.64 -4.45 -14.89
C ASP A 30 -5.10 -4.90 -16.26
N LYS A 31 -3.92 -4.44 -16.68
CA LYS A 31 -3.40 -4.73 -18.02
C LYS A 31 -2.83 -6.16 -18.12
N PRO A 32 -2.99 -6.84 -19.27
CA PRO A 32 -2.39 -8.14 -19.50
C PRO A 32 -0.87 -8.11 -19.29
N GLY A 33 -0.34 -9.08 -18.54
CA GLY A 33 1.09 -9.19 -18.25
C GLY A 33 1.55 -8.46 -16.99
N VAL A 34 0.67 -7.68 -16.35
CA VAL A 34 0.92 -7.18 -14.99
C VAL A 34 0.82 -8.33 -13.99
N LEU A 35 1.76 -8.36 -13.05
CA LEU A 35 1.84 -9.35 -11.98
C LEU A 35 1.56 -8.65 -10.64
N HIS A 36 0.91 -9.38 -9.73
CA HIS A 36 0.59 -8.88 -8.41
C HIS A 36 1.44 -9.58 -7.35
N LEU A 37 1.97 -8.79 -6.41
CA LEU A 37 2.70 -9.27 -5.25
C LEU A 37 2.03 -8.74 -3.99
N ASN A 38 1.51 -9.64 -3.17
CA ASN A 38 0.84 -9.27 -1.93
C ASN A 38 1.86 -9.18 -0.78
N MET A 39 1.80 -8.07 -0.04
CA MET A 39 2.62 -7.83 1.15
C MET A 39 1.67 -7.56 2.31
N THR A 40 1.45 -8.57 3.14
CA THR A 40 0.49 -8.50 4.24
C THR A 40 1.15 -8.93 5.54
N PHE A 41 0.82 -8.27 6.64
CA PHE A 41 1.16 -8.79 7.95
C PHE A 41 0.29 -10.02 8.26
N PRO A 42 0.81 -10.99 9.01
CA PRO A 42 -0.06 -11.94 9.71
C PRO A 42 -0.98 -11.19 10.69
N GLU A 43 -2.01 -11.87 11.16
CA GLU A 43 -2.88 -11.33 12.22
C GLU A 43 -2.05 -10.99 13.46
N ILE A 44 -2.16 -9.74 13.92
CA ILE A 44 -1.45 -9.25 15.10
C ILE A 44 -2.41 -8.53 16.05
N GLN A 45 -2.14 -8.66 17.34
CA GLN A 45 -2.84 -7.87 18.34
C GLN A 45 -2.25 -6.46 18.40
N ILE A 46 -3.06 -5.48 18.03
CA ILE A 46 -2.64 -4.08 18.08
C ILE A 46 -2.63 -3.62 19.54
N PRO A 47 -1.51 -3.08 20.05
CA PRO A 47 -1.44 -2.52 21.40
C PRO A 47 -2.47 -1.41 21.60
N SER A 48 -2.81 -1.13 22.86
CA SER A 48 -3.71 -0.02 23.23
C SER A 48 -3.02 1.35 23.26
N GLU A 49 -1.74 1.43 22.88
CA GLU A 49 -0.98 2.67 22.83
C GLU A 49 -1.41 3.53 21.63
N GLU A 50 -1.38 4.86 21.78
CA GLU A 50 -1.58 5.78 20.66
C GLU A 50 -0.42 5.65 19.67
N ASP A 51 -0.74 5.53 18.38
CA ASP A 51 0.19 5.54 17.23
C ASP A 51 1.29 4.46 17.23
N THR A 52 0.90 3.22 16.97
CA THR A 52 1.87 2.12 16.81
C THR A 52 2.33 1.97 15.37
N TYR A 53 3.64 1.81 15.18
CA TYR A 53 4.25 1.55 13.88
C TYR A 53 4.87 0.16 13.86
N TYR A 54 4.38 -0.69 12.98
CA TYR A 54 4.89 -2.04 12.79
C TYR A 54 5.59 -2.18 11.43
N CYS A 55 6.69 -2.92 11.44
CA CYS A 55 7.57 -3.14 10.31
C CYS A 55 7.72 -4.64 10.04
N MET A 56 7.69 -5.02 8.77
CA MET A 56 8.03 -6.36 8.29
C MET A 56 8.72 -6.23 6.93
N THR A 57 9.62 -7.16 6.61
CA THR A 57 10.33 -7.13 5.32
C THR A 57 9.91 -8.28 4.42
N PHE A 58 9.96 -8.04 3.12
CA PHE A 58 9.54 -8.98 2.09
C PHE A 58 10.61 -9.09 1.01
N ASP A 59 10.98 -10.32 0.68
CA ASP A 59 11.84 -10.61 -0.46
C ASP A 59 11.06 -10.46 -1.76
N LEU A 60 11.71 -9.85 -2.74
CA LEU A 60 11.19 -9.68 -4.08
C LEU A 60 11.78 -10.73 -5.02
N PRO A 61 11.03 -11.16 -6.05
CA PRO A 61 11.57 -11.95 -7.15
C PRO A 61 12.83 -11.31 -7.74
N SER A 62 13.85 -12.13 -8.02
CA SER A 62 15.15 -11.68 -8.54
C SER A 62 15.62 -12.45 -9.78
N ASP A 63 14.72 -13.22 -10.39
CA ASP A 63 14.95 -13.99 -11.62
C ASP A 63 15.14 -13.08 -12.85
N GLN A 64 14.50 -11.91 -12.86
CA GLN A 64 14.66 -10.85 -13.86
C GLN A 64 14.42 -9.47 -13.24
N ASP A 65 14.37 -8.43 -14.06
CA ASP A 65 13.98 -7.09 -13.64
C ASP A 65 12.49 -6.86 -13.85
N TYR A 66 11.87 -6.24 -12.86
CA TYR A 66 10.46 -5.87 -12.84
C TYR A 66 10.33 -4.39 -12.49
N HIS A 67 9.15 -3.81 -12.74
CA HIS A 67 8.83 -2.44 -12.34
C HIS A 67 7.56 -2.39 -11.50
N ILE A 68 7.60 -1.68 -10.39
CA ILE A 68 6.40 -1.33 -9.61
C ILE A 68 5.66 -0.25 -10.40
N LEU A 69 4.54 -0.61 -11.01
CA LEU A 69 3.69 0.30 -11.79
C LEU A 69 2.63 0.98 -10.92
N ALA A 70 2.22 0.32 -9.84
CA ALA A 70 1.27 0.85 -8.89
C ALA A 70 1.29 0.07 -7.57
N ASN A 71 0.58 0.58 -6.57
CA ASN A 71 0.20 -0.16 -5.37
C ASN A 71 -1.27 0.15 -5.01
N GLU A 72 -1.88 -0.79 -4.32
CA GLU A 72 -3.23 -0.68 -3.76
C GLU A 72 -3.26 -1.30 -2.36
N PRO A 73 -4.18 -0.87 -1.49
CA PRO A 73 -4.31 -1.39 -0.13
C PRO A 73 -4.89 -2.81 -0.11
N ILE A 74 -4.39 -3.63 0.82
CA ILE A 74 -5.07 -4.82 1.31
C ILE A 74 -5.34 -4.58 2.80
N VAL A 75 -6.57 -4.13 3.12
CA VAL A 75 -6.92 -3.70 4.48
C VAL A 75 -8.09 -4.50 5.01
N ASP A 76 -7.88 -5.15 6.15
CA ASP A 76 -8.90 -5.93 6.86
C ASP A 76 -9.75 -5.04 7.79
N ASN A 77 -9.11 -4.11 8.51
CA ASN A 77 -9.79 -3.25 9.48
C ASN A 77 -9.43 -1.76 9.29
N MET A 78 -10.33 -1.03 8.60
CA MET A 78 -10.20 0.40 8.31
C MET A 78 -10.34 1.31 9.55
N GLU A 79 -10.92 0.82 10.65
CA GLU A 79 -11.03 1.61 11.90
C GLU A 79 -9.68 1.70 12.62
N VAL A 80 -8.80 0.72 12.37
CA VAL A 80 -7.50 0.63 13.04
C VAL A 80 -6.35 1.06 12.12
N PHE A 81 -6.43 0.74 10.84
CA PHE A 81 -5.34 0.96 9.91
C PHE A 81 -5.34 2.39 9.35
N HIS A 82 -4.33 3.19 9.69
CA HIS A 82 -4.32 4.62 9.39
C HIS A 82 -3.55 4.98 8.11
N HIS A 83 -2.35 4.42 7.92
CA HIS A 83 -1.59 4.55 6.68
C HIS A 83 -0.48 3.50 6.60
N ALA A 84 0.06 3.28 5.41
CA ALA A 84 1.20 2.41 5.19
C ALA A 84 2.14 2.92 4.12
N PHE A 85 3.41 2.54 4.26
CA PHE A 85 4.48 2.84 3.32
C PHE A 85 5.23 1.56 2.97
N VAL A 86 5.70 1.50 1.73
CA VAL A 86 6.64 0.47 1.28
C VAL A 86 7.95 1.16 0.95
N PHE A 87 9.02 0.73 1.61
CA PHE A 87 10.37 1.26 1.44
C PHE A 87 11.27 0.23 0.77
N ALA A 88 11.93 0.60 -0.32
CA ALA A 88 12.98 -0.19 -0.93
C ALA A 88 14.25 -0.17 -0.06
N CYS A 89 14.87 -1.33 0.05
CA CYS A 89 16.13 -1.52 0.75
C CYS A 89 17.27 -1.53 -0.29
N GLU A 90 18.17 -0.55 -0.21
CA GLU A 90 19.27 -0.37 -1.16
C GLU A 90 20.58 -1.00 -0.68
N GLU A 91 20.65 -1.37 0.60
CA GLU A 91 21.80 -2.04 1.19
C GLU A 91 21.90 -3.48 0.67
N GLU A 92 23.12 -4.03 0.55
CA GLU A 92 23.34 -5.40 0.09
C GLU A 92 22.78 -6.45 1.06
N ASN A 93 22.79 -6.15 2.37
CA ASN A 93 22.32 -7.04 3.44
C ASN A 93 21.33 -6.30 4.36
N PRO A 94 20.12 -5.99 3.88
CA PRO A 94 19.13 -5.28 4.67
C PRO A 94 18.56 -6.20 5.76
N ILE A 95 18.16 -5.59 6.88
CA ILE A 95 17.58 -6.27 8.05
C ILE A 95 16.43 -7.18 7.60
N GLU A 96 16.41 -8.40 8.14
CA GLU A 96 15.35 -9.38 7.92
C GLU A 96 14.37 -9.39 9.10
N LEU A 97 13.13 -9.01 8.82
CA LEU A 97 12.01 -9.04 9.75
C LEU A 97 10.93 -9.95 9.18
N SER A 98 10.98 -11.23 9.53
CA SER A 98 10.01 -12.23 9.07
C SER A 98 8.66 -12.18 9.82
N GLN A 99 8.54 -11.32 10.83
CA GLN A 99 7.34 -11.11 11.63
C GLN A 99 7.14 -9.60 11.88
N PRO A 100 5.89 -9.12 12.03
CA PRO A 100 5.63 -7.73 12.39
C PRO A 100 6.33 -7.37 13.70
N THR A 101 7.19 -6.36 13.62
CA THR A 101 8.00 -5.89 14.75
C THR A 101 7.81 -4.38 14.90
N PRO A 102 7.72 -3.83 16.12
CA PRO A 102 7.72 -2.38 16.30
C PRO A 102 8.91 -1.73 15.56
N CYS A 103 8.62 -0.72 14.75
CA CYS A 103 9.65 -0.08 13.93
C CYS A 103 10.64 0.69 14.80
N SER A 104 11.92 0.27 14.82
CA SER A 104 13.01 1.02 15.43
C SER A 104 13.68 1.99 14.44
N ALA A 105 14.48 2.93 14.95
CA ALA A 105 15.28 3.82 14.09
C ALA A 105 16.28 3.04 13.20
N GLU A 106 16.83 1.95 13.72
CA GLU A 106 17.73 1.05 12.99
C GLU A 106 16.99 0.36 11.82
N ILE A 107 15.79 -0.17 12.08
CA ILE A 107 14.91 -0.77 11.06
C ILE A 107 14.53 0.26 9.99
N LYS A 108 14.25 1.51 10.38
CA LYS A 108 13.94 2.59 9.43
C LYS A 108 15.17 2.97 8.58
N ALA A 109 16.36 2.86 9.14
CA ALA A 109 17.59 3.23 8.44
C ALA A 109 17.97 2.26 7.31
N SER A 110 17.58 0.98 7.39
CA SER A 110 17.95 -0.06 6.41
C SER A 110 17.20 0.03 5.07
N CYS A 111 16.05 0.72 5.03
CA CYS A 111 15.24 0.89 3.83
C CYS A 111 14.62 2.30 3.80
N ARG A 112 15.07 3.16 2.89
CA ARG A 112 14.80 4.61 2.92
C ARG A 112 13.99 5.13 1.73
N SER A 113 14.05 4.45 0.60
CA SER A 113 13.42 4.92 -0.64
C SER A 113 11.96 4.51 -0.67
N ILE A 114 11.05 5.47 -0.58
CA ILE A 114 9.60 5.21 -0.64
C ILE A 114 9.24 4.78 -2.06
N VAL A 115 8.73 3.56 -2.20
CA VAL A 115 8.26 2.98 -3.46
C VAL A 115 6.75 2.67 -3.45
N GLY A 116 6.11 2.81 -2.28
CA GLY A 116 4.67 2.77 -2.17
C GLY A 116 4.14 3.51 -0.95
N LEU A 117 2.89 3.96 -1.07
CA LEU A 117 2.19 4.74 -0.06
C LEU A 117 0.69 4.47 -0.19
N TRP A 118 0.07 4.25 0.96
CA TRP A 118 -1.37 4.28 1.10
C TRP A 118 -1.75 5.07 2.36
N ALA A 119 -2.86 5.78 2.31
CA ALA A 119 -3.50 6.39 3.46
C ALA A 119 -5.01 6.40 3.24
N VAL A 120 -5.82 6.59 4.29
CA VAL A 120 -7.30 6.55 4.19
C VAL A 120 -7.87 7.39 3.04
N ILE A 121 -7.26 8.54 2.72
CA ILE A 121 -7.70 9.44 1.64
C ILE A 121 -7.01 9.20 0.28
N TYR A 122 -6.06 8.27 0.20
CA TYR A 122 -5.27 7.95 -0.98
C TYR A 122 -5.38 6.46 -1.30
N PRO A 123 -6.03 6.07 -2.41
CA PRO A 123 -6.26 4.66 -2.76
C PRO A 123 -4.97 3.89 -3.11
N GLY A 124 -3.83 4.57 -3.17
CA GLY A 124 -2.52 4.02 -3.52
C GLY A 124 -1.73 5.00 -4.38
N VAL A 125 -0.64 4.53 -4.98
CA VAL A 125 0.14 5.26 -5.98
C VAL A 125 0.06 4.57 -7.34
N CYS A 126 -0.26 5.32 -8.39
CA CYS A 126 -0.28 4.85 -9.77
C CYS A 126 0.79 5.60 -10.55
N PHE A 127 1.85 4.90 -10.97
CA PHE A 127 2.92 5.49 -11.79
C PHE A 127 2.56 5.46 -13.29
N GLY A 128 1.66 4.56 -13.70
CA GLY A 128 1.25 4.39 -15.08
C GLY A 128 2.16 3.41 -15.84
N GLU A 129 2.11 3.46 -17.17
CA GLU A 129 2.90 2.54 -18.02
C GLU A 129 4.34 3.01 -18.28
N ASP A 130 4.55 4.33 -18.24
CA ASP A 130 5.81 4.94 -18.66
C ASP A 130 6.79 5.16 -17.50
N ALA A 131 6.38 4.86 -16.27
CA ALA A 131 7.18 5.05 -15.07
C ALA A 131 6.95 3.93 -14.05
N GLY A 132 8.00 3.62 -13.29
CA GLY A 132 7.92 2.68 -12.20
C GLY A 132 9.26 2.48 -11.51
N PHE A 133 9.23 1.93 -10.30
CA PHE A 133 10.44 1.60 -9.56
C PHE A 133 10.95 0.22 -9.97
N ARG A 134 12.21 0.16 -10.45
CA ARG A 134 12.82 -1.10 -10.87
C ARG A 134 13.27 -1.95 -9.67
N PHE A 135 12.86 -3.21 -9.64
CA PHE A 135 13.31 -4.21 -8.66
C PHE A 135 13.76 -5.50 -9.35
N GLY A 136 14.42 -6.39 -8.60
CA GLY A 136 14.83 -7.71 -9.07
C GLY A 136 16.33 -7.82 -9.35
N LYS A 137 16.71 -8.37 -10.50
CA LYS A 137 18.11 -8.75 -10.81
C LYS A 137 19.10 -7.59 -10.68
N SER A 138 18.74 -6.40 -11.19
CA SER A 138 19.54 -5.16 -11.20
C SER A 138 18.90 -4.01 -10.41
N GLY A 139 17.85 -4.31 -9.65
CA GLY A 139 17.17 -3.39 -8.74
C GLY A 139 17.31 -3.80 -7.28
N PHE A 140 16.50 -3.18 -6.42
CA PHE A 140 16.37 -3.64 -5.03
C PHE A 140 15.72 -5.02 -4.98
N LYS A 141 16.08 -5.82 -3.97
CA LYS A 141 15.63 -7.21 -3.82
C LYS A 141 14.74 -7.42 -2.60
N ARG A 142 14.65 -6.42 -1.73
CA ARG A 142 13.85 -6.45 -0.51
C ARG A 142 13.16 -5.11 -0.32
N VAL A 143 11.98 -5.17 0.26
CA VAL A 143 11.23 -4.01 0.73
C VAL A 143 10.83 -4.19 2.18
N ARG A 144 10.54 -3.07 2.82
CA ARG A 144 10.00 -2.99 4.17
C ARG A 144 8.63 -2.35 4.10
N LEU A 145 7.62 -3.07 4.59
CA LEU A 145 6.29 -2.52 4.84
C LEU A 145 6.29 -1.90 6.24
N GLU A 146 5.98 -0.61 6.32
CA GLU A 146 5.75 0.13 7.56
C GLU A 146 4.27 0.52 7.63
N ALA A 147 3.58 0.05 8.66
CA ALA A 147 2.16 0.29 8.87
C ALA A 147 1.92 1.08 10.15
N SER A 148 1.09 2.11 10.07
CA SER A 148 0.60 2.88 11.20
C SER A 148 -0.80 2.40 11.59
N MET A 149 -0.97 2.05 12.86
CA MET A 149 -2.20 1.54 13.44
C MET A 149 -2.60 2.39 14.65
N ARG A 150 -3.89 2.74 14.72
CA ARG A 150 -4.50 3.59 15.75
C ARG A 150 -5.74 2.88 16.31
N ARG A 151 -6.11 3.14 17.56
CA ARG A 151 -7.38 2.70 18.14
C ARG A 151 -8.21 3.90 18.54
#